data_AF-G0EC51-F1
#
_entry.id   AF-G0EC51-F1
#
_cell.length_a   1.000
_cell.length_b   1.000
_cell.length_c   1.000
_cell.angle_alpha   90.00
_cell.angle_beta   90.00
_cell.angle_gamma   90.00
#
_symmetry.space_group_name_H-M   'P 1'
#
loop_
_entity.id
_entity.type
_entity.pdbx_description
1 polymer ?
#
loop_
_entity_poly.entity_id
_entity_poly.type
_entity_poly.pdbx_seq_one_letter_code
_entity_poly.pdbx_strand_id
1 'polypeptide(L)'
;MRLNVLYEDEEIIVMKAPHDDELVQLVYEFIVEKGRPVTWKELREAFSGIAGEDRLRKALHVLREKGLIVELRGGRYATPDMPGVQEELREIERRRIMREMSRIERMVQRVKINETLHN
;
A
#
# COMPACT_ATOMS: atom_id res chain seq x y z
N MET A 1 -27.78 -14.15 50.11
CA MET A 1 -26.36 -14.07 49.71
C MET A 1 -26.30 -14.45 48.24
N ARG A 2 -26.06 -13.50 47.31
CA ARG A 2 -24.76 -12.97 46.84
C ARG A 2 -23.84 -14.05 46.24
N LEU A 3 -23.58 -13.95 44.94
CA LEU A 3 -22.25 -13.75 44.32
C LEU A 3 -22.49 -13.23 42.89
N ASN A 4 -22.20 -11.95 42.64
CA ASN A 4 -22.05 -11.41 41.29
C ASN A 4 -20.59 -11.61 40.90
N VAL A 5 -20.34 -12.23 39.76
CA VAL A 5 -19.00 -12.44 39.21
C VAL A 5 -18.33 -11.08 39.04
N LEU A 6 -17.19 -10.90 39.71
CA LEU A 6 -16.39 -9.68 39.66
C LEU A 6 -15.08 -10.04 38.93
N TYR A 7 -15.04 -9.70 37.64
CA TYR A 7 -13.87 -9.77 36.75
C TYR A 7 -13.36 -11.18 36.38
N GLU A 8 -13.45 -11.51 35.09
CA GLU A 8 -12.57 -12.49 34.44
C GLU A 8 -11.25 -11.78 34.11
N ASP A 9 -10.14 -12.35 34.58
CA ASP A 9 -8.79 -11.88 34.32
C ASP A 9 -8.43 -12.30 32.87
N GLU A 10 -8.47 -11.35 31.92
CA GLU A 10 -7.97 -11.62 30.57
C GLU A 10 -6.47 -11.84 30.64
N GLU A 11 -6.05 -13.10 30.48
CA GLU A 11 -4.65 -13.52 30.49
C GLU A 11 -3.87 -12.79 29.38
N ILE A 12 -3.10 -11.75 29.75
CA ILE A 12 -2.28 -10.99 28.81
C ILE A 12 -1.08 -11.84 28.41
N ILE A 13 -1.12 -12.41 27.20
CA ILE A 13 0.03 -13.11 26.61
C ILE A 13 1.00 -12.09 26.01
N VAL A 14 2.14 -11.87 26.66
CA VAL A 14 3.22 -11.02 26.14
C VAL A 14 4.10 -11.82 25.19
N MET A 15 3.97 -11.54 23.89
CA MET A 15 4.86 -12.09 22.87
C MET A 15 5.92 -11.06 22.47
N LYS A 16 7.11 -11.53 22.09
CA LYS A 16 8.13 -10.66 21.49
C LYS A 16 7.66 -10.24 20.10
N ALA A 17 7.66 -8.93 19.83
CA ALA A 17 7.36 -8.41 18.50
C ALA A 17 8.39 -8.94 17.47
N PRO A 18 7.97 -9.21 16.22
CA PRO A 18 8.90 -9.66 15.19
C PRO A 18 9.96 -8.60 14.93
N HIS A 19 11.15 -9.04 14.52
CA HIS A 19 12.19 -8.17 13.95
C HIS A 19 11.77 -7.63 12.59
N ASP A 20 12.48 -6.65 12.04
CA ASP A 20 12.09 -6.00 10.78
C ASP A 20 12.07 -6.97 9.60
N ASP A 21 13.04 -7.88 9.49
CA ASP A 21 13.09 -8.88 8.43
C ASP A 21 11.94 -9.91 8.53
N GLU A 22 11.61 -10.31 9.76
CA GLU A 22 10.47 -11.21 10.03
C GLU A 22 9.15 -10.52 9.68
N LEU A 23 9.00 -9.24 10.02
CA LEU A 23 7.82 -8.46 9.66
C LEU A 23 7.65 -8.34 8.14
N VAL A 24 8.74 -8.13 7.40
CA VAL A 24 8.72 -8.10 5.92
C VAL A 24 8.14 -9.40 5.38
N GLN A 25 8.60 -10.54 5.89
CA GLN A 25 8.14 -11.86 5.46
C GLN A 25 6.66 -12.07 5.81
N LEU A 26 6.25 -11.78 7.05
CA LEU A 26 4.87 -11.94 7.50
C LEU A 26 3.89 -11.08 6.67
N VAL A 27 4.28 -9.85 6.34
CA VAL A 27 3.46 -8.96 5.50
C VAL A 27 3.30 -9.52 4.09
N TYR A 28 4.38 -10.08 3.52
CA TYR A 28 4.32 -10.70 2.20
C TYR A 28 3.41 -11.93 2.19
N GLU A 29 3.58 -12.83 3.16
CA GLU A 29 2.76 -14.02 3.32
C GLU A 29 1.29 -13.67 3.48
N PHE A 30 0.97 -12.68 4.32
CA PHE A 30 -0.40 -12.20 4.48
C PHE A 30 -1.01 -11.73 3.14
N ILE A 31 -0.26 -10.98 2.32
CA ILE A 31 -0.74 -10.52 1.01
C ILE A 31 -0.98 -11.72 0.08
N VAL A 32 -0.04 -12.67 0.03
CA VAL A 32 -0.14 -13.88 -0.79
C VAL A 32 -1.35 -14.72 -0.40
N GLU A 33 -1.52 -14.99 0.90
CA GLU A 33 -2.62 -15.81 1.44
C GLU A 33 -4.00 -15.21 1.16
N LYS A 34 -4.12 -13.88 1.08
CA LYS A 34 -5.38 -13.25 0.71
C LYS A 34 -5.78 -13.54 -0.74
N GLY A 35 -4.82 -13.83 -1.64
CA GLY A 35 -5.08 -14.14 -3.04
C GLY A 35 -5.73 -13.00 -3.84
N ARG A 36 -5.80 -11.79 -3.26
CA ARG A 36 -6.39 -10.59 -3.85
C ARG A 36 -5.65 -9.34 -3.36
N PRO A 37 -5.79 -8.19 -4.05
CA PRO A 37 -5.30 -6.92 -3.53
C PRO A 37 -5.86 -6.62 -2.13
N VAL A 38 -4.98 -6.21 -1.23
CA VAL A 38 -5.31 -5.84 0.15
C VAL A 38 -5.14 -4.34 0.35
N THR A 39 -6.02 -3.73 1.13
CA THR A 39 -5.94 -2.30 1.44
C THR A 39 -4.95 -2.02 2.57
N TRP A 40 -4.44 -0.78 2.64
CA TRP A 40 -3.70 -0.30 3.82
C TRP A 40 -4.48 -0.50 5.13
N LYS A 41 -5.82 -0.34 5.10
CA LYS A 41 -6.66 -0.55 6.28
C LYS A 41 -6.61 -2.01 6.76
N GLU A 42 -6.77 -2.98 5.85
CA GLU A 42 -6.69 -4.40 6.19
C GLU A 42 -5.32 -4.79 6.73
N LEU A 43 -4.24 -4.25 6.16
CA LEU A 43 -2.88 -4.48 6.66
C LEU A 43 -2.71 -3.92 8.09
N ARG A 44 -3.18 -2.70 8.36
CA ARG A 44 -3.11 -2.13 9.71
C ARG A 44 -3.93 -2.90 10.74
N GLU A 45 -5.09 -3.40 10.35
CA GLU A 45 -5.94 -4.22 11.23
C GLU A 45 -5.26 -5.55 11.53
N ALA A 46 -4.75 -6.25 10.51
CA ALA A 46 -4.10 -7.54 10.67
C ALA A 46 -2.79 -7.49 11.48
N PHE A 47 -2.05 -6.39 11.39
CA PHE A 47 -0.78 -6.22 12.10
C PHE A 47 -0.88 -5.33 13.35
N SER A 48 -2.10 -4.95 13.76
CA SER A 48 -2.32 -4.23 15.00
C SER A 48 -1.87 -5.09 16.19
N GLY A 49 -1.02 -4.53 17.07
CA GLY A 49 -0.40 -5.27 18.18
C GLY A 49 0.86 -6.07 17.81
N ILE A 50 1.13 -6.30 16.52
CA ILE A 50 2.35 -6.96 16.04
C ILE A 50 3.42 -5.92 15.68
N ALA A 51 3.02 -4.88 14.94
CA ALA A 51 3.92 -3.83 14.48
C ALA A 51 3.21 -2.48 14.40
N GLY A 52 3.95 -1.40 14.68
CA GLY A 52 3.48 -0.04 14.45
C GLY A 52 3.41 0.29 12.95
N GLU A 53 2.57 1.27 12.59
CA GLU A 53 2.35 1.65 11.19
C GLU A 53 3.65 2.04 10.45
N ASP A 54 4.61 2.67 11.12
CA ASP A 54 5.90 3.03 10.53
C ASP A 54 6.69 1.80 10.06
N ARG A 55 6.75 0.77 10.91
CA ARG A 55 7.41 -0.49 10.57
C ARG A 55 6.68 -1.21 9.43
N LEU A 56 5.35 -1.16 9.42
CA LEU A 56 4.55 -1.71 8.33
C LEU A 56 4.80 -0.97 7.00
N ARG A 57 4.93 0.36 7.01
CA ARG A 57 5.32 1.14 5.82
C ARG A 57 6.70 0.75 5.32
N LYS A 58 7.68 0.62 6.22
CA LYS A 58 9.05 0.16 5.88
C LYS A 58 9.02 -1.24 5.26
N ALA A 59 8.26 -2.16 5.84
CA ALA A 59 8.12 -3.51 5.29
C ALA A 59 7.55 -3.50 3.87
N LEU A 60 6.45 -2.76 3.63
CA LEU A 60 5.86 -2.60 2.30
C LEU A 60 6.83 -1.94 1.31
N HIS A 61 7.61 -0.96 1.77
CA HIS A 61 8.63 -0.32 0.93
C HIS A 61 9.68 -1.34 0.47
N VAL A 62 10.24 -2.13 1.39
CA VAL A 62 11.21 -3.19 1.08
C VAL A 62 10.64 -4.21 0.09
N LEU A 63 9.40 -4.65 0.28
CA LEU A 63 8.74 -5.60 -0.63
C LEU A 63 8.54 -5.01 -2.04
N ARG A 64 8.22 -3.72 -2.13
CA ARG A 64 8.07 -3.02 -3.41
C ARG A 64 9.39 -2.85 -4.13
N GLU A 65 10.45 -2.48 -3.42
CA GLU A 65 11.79 -2.35 -4.01
C GLU A 65 12.29 -3.68 -4.56
N LYS A 66 11.97 -4.79 -3.89
CA LYS A 66 12.25 -6.15 -4.36
C LYS A 66 11.33 -6.61 -5.50
N GLY A 67 10.31 -5.83 -5.88
CA GLY A 67 9.33 -6.19 -6.91
C GLY A 67 8.38 -7.32 -6.51
N LEU A 68 8.35 -7.71 -5.23
CA LEU A 68 7.51 -8.79 -4.72
C LEU A 68 6.05 -8.38 -4.59
N ILE A 69 5.81 -7.08 -4.36
CA ILE A 69 4.48 -6.49 -4.35
C ILE A 69 4.47 -5.21 -5.20
N VAL A 70 3.27 -4.82 -5.62
CA VAL A 70 2.99 -3.54 -6.26
C VAL A 70 1.95 -2.77 -5.48
N GLU A 71 1.99 -1.44 -5.62
CA GLU A 71 0.92 -0.57 -5.15
C GLU A 71 -0.05 -0.27 -6.31
N LEU A 72 -1.31 -0.58 -6.10
CA LEU A 72 -2.43 -0.37 -7.01
C LEU A 72 -3.21 0.90 -6.62
N ARG A 73 -4.28 1.20 -7.36
CA ARG A 73 -5.12 2.35 -7.00
C ARG A 73 -5.77 2.18 -5.64
N GLY A 74 -5.93 3.32 -4.97
CA GLY A 74 -6.58 3.41 -3.66
C GLY A 74 -5.71 2.89 -2.51
N GLY A 75 -4.38 2.83 -2.67
CA GLY A 75 -3.46 2.35 -1.64
C GLY A 75 -3.65 0.85 -1.35
N ARG A 76 -3.93 0.08 -2.41
CA ARG A 76 -4.04 -1.37 -2.35
C ARG A 76 -2.70 -2.01 -2.73
N TYR A 77 -2.38 -3.14 -2.13
CA TYR A 77 -1.14 -3.87 -2.35
C TYR A 77 -1.47 -5.27 -2.85
N ALA A 78 -0.71 -5.75 -3.83
CA ALA A 78 -0.91 -7.06 -4.44
C ALA A 78 0.43 -7.62 -4.92
N THR A 79 0.52 -8.94 -5.10
CA THR A 79 1.65 -9.50 -5.84
C THR A 79 1.45 -9.30 -7.35
N PRO A 80 2.53 -9.16 -8.15
CA PRO A 80 2.42 -8.91 -9.59
C PRO A 80 1.67 -9.97 -10.39
N ASP A 81 1.65 -11.21 -9.90
CA ASP A 81 1.07 -12.40 -10.53
C ASP A 81 -0.43 -12.57 -10.26
N MET A 82 -1.01 -11.79 -9.33
CA MET A 82 -2.45 -11.87 -9.05
C MET A 82 -3.31 -11.48 -10.28
N PRO A 83 -4.47 -12.13 -10.47
CA PRO A 83 -5.38 -11.81 -11.56
C PRO A 83 -5.77 -10.33 -11.63
N GLY A 84 -5.70 -9.74 -12.82
CA GLY A 84 -6.08 -8.34 -13.06
C GLY A 84 -5.04 -7.29 -12.67
N VAL A 85 -4.01 -7.65 -11.90
CA VAL A 85 -2.96 -6.70 -11.45
C VAL A 85 -2.21 -6.08 -12.63
N GLN A 86 -1.75 -6.91 -13.56
CA GLN A 86 -1.01 -6.42 -14.73
C GLN A 86 -1.83 -5.47 -15.60
N GLU A 87 -3.14 -5.71 -15.73
CA GLU A 87 -4.02 -4.83 -16.49
C GLU A 87 -4.23 -3.50 -15.78
N GLU A 88 -4.43 -3.52 -14.45
CA GLU A 88 -4.56 -2.28 -13.66
C GLU A 88 -3.26 -1.45 -13.71
N LEU A 89 -2.09 -2.09 -13.62
CA LEU A 89 -0.79 -1.40 -13.75
C LEU A 89 -0.62 -0.75 -15.11
N ARG A 90 -0.97 -1.45 -16.20
CA ARG A 90 -0.98 -0.86 -17.56
C ARG A 90 -1.91 0.33 -17.64
N GLU A 91 -3.09 0.25 -17.02
CA GLU A 91 -4.04 1.36 -17.02
C GLU A 91 -3.54 2.56 -16.19
N ILE A 92 -2.91 2.31 -15.04
CA ILE A 92 -2.27 3.34 -14.21
C ILE A 92 -1.19 4.06 -15.03
N GLU A 93 -0.30 3.31 -15.70
CA GLU A 93 0.78 3.89 -16.48
C GLU A 93 0.26 4.65 -17.70
N ARG A 94 -0.71 4.09 -18.43
CA ARG A 94 -1.35 4.78 -19.55
C ARG A 94 -1.96 6.11 -19.11
N ARG A 95 -2.66 6.14 -17.97
CA ARG A 95 -3.23 7.39 -17.42
C ARG A 95 -2.15 8.37 -16.99
N ARG A 96 -1.03 7.89 -16.44
CA ARG A 96 0.10 8.73 -16.04
C ARG A 96 0.69 9.43 -17.27
N ILE A 97 1.02 8.68 -18.31
CA ILE A 97 1.55 9.20 -19.58
C ILE A 97 0.58 10.22 -20.18
N MET A 98 -0.72 9.90 -20.26
CA MET A 98 -1.72 10.82 -20.80
C MET A 98 -1.77 12.15 -20.04
N ARG A 99 -1.73 12.13 -18.70
CA ARG A 99 -1.74 13.35 -17.87
C ARG A 99 -0.47 14.18 -18.10
N GLU A 100 0.67 13.52 -18.22
CA GLU A 100 1.95 14.18 -18.46
C GLU A 100 1.97 14.86 -19.84
N MET A 101 1.52 14.14 -20.88
CA MET A 101 1.34 14.68 -22.22
C MET A 101 0.44 15.91 -22.23
N SER A 102 -0.75 15.85 -21.61
CA SER A 102 -1.66 17.00 -21.52
C SER A 102 -1.08 18.16 -20.70
N ARG A 103 -0.13 17.91 -19.79
CA ARG A 103 0.58 18.98 -19.07
C ARG A 103 1.58 19.67 -19.99
N ILE A 104 2.35 18.90 -20.75
CA ILE A 104 3.34 19.40 -21.72
C ILE A 104 2.66 20.20 -22.82
N GLU A 105 1.58 19.68 -23.42
CA GLU A 105 0.82 20.38 -24.46
C GLU A 105 0.36 21.77 -24.00
N ARG A 106 -0.18 21.87 -22.78
CA ARG A 106 -0.58 23.16 -22.17
C ARG A 106 0.60 24.10 -21.91
N MET A 107 1.81 23.58 -21.71
CA MET A 107 3.00 24.43 -21.57
C MET A 107 3.42 24.97 -22.94
N VAL A 108 3.48 24.12 -23.96
CA VAL A 108 3.82 24.51 -25.34
C VAL A 108 2.86 25.56 -25.87
N GLN A 109 1.55 25.38 -25.64
CA GLN A 109 0.54 26.32 -26.11
C GLN A 109 0.66 27.69 -25.42
N ARG A 110 1.05 27.73 -24.15
CA ARG A 110 1.31 28.99 -23.42
C ARG A 110 2.55 29.73 -23.94
N VAL A 111 3.62 29.01 -24.25
CA VAL A 111 4.84 29.61 -24.84
C VAL A 111 4.53 30.25 -26.18
N LYS A 112 3.83 29.52 -27.07
CA LYS A 112 3.43 30.04 -28.38
C LYS A 112 2.60 31.31 -28.29
N ILE A 113 1.62 31.38 -27.39
CA ILE A 113 0.79 32.58 -27.20
C ILE A 113 1.64 33.78 -26.78
N ASN A 114 2.60 33.58 -25.88
CA ASN A 114 3.47 34.67 -25.42
C ASN A 114 4.39 35.19 -26.53
N GLU A 115 4.89 34.32 -27.41
CA GLU A 115 5.71 34.73 -28.57
C GLU A 115 4.89 35.53 -29.59
N THR A 116 3.62 35.19 -29.81
CA THR A 116 2.74 35.93 -30.73
C THR A 116 2.30 37.29 -30.20
N LEU A 117 2.34 37.52 -28.89
CA LEU A 117 1.97 38.80 -28.27
C LEU A 117 3.13 39.82 -28.21
N HIS A 118 4.37 39.39 -28.48
CA HIS A 118 5.57 40.24 -28.42
C HIS A 118 6.21 40.51 -29.80
N ASN A 119 5.58 40.05 -30.89
CA ASN A 119 5.89 40.40 -32.28
C ASN A 119 4.73 41.20 -32.88
#